data_AF-A0A3A4KBW0-F1
#
_entry.id   AF-A0A3A4KBW0-F1
#
_cell.length_a   1.000
_cell.length_b   1.000
_cell.length_c   1.000
_cell.angle_alpha   90.00
_cell.angle_beta   90.00
_cell.angle_gamma   90.00
#
_symmetry.space_group_name_H-M   'P 1'
#
loop_
_entity.id
_entity.type
_entity.pdbx_description
1 polymer ?
#
loop_
_entity_poly.entity_id
_entity_poly.type
_entity_poly.pdbx_seq_one_letter_code
_entity_poly.pdbx_strand_id
1 'polypeptide(L)'
;MSEQGGWDEFVVALCDLAVEYDADTFLHESLVLLTARSIPPGDKSGRIAVSRFDDEAARIETGWCFDIVTDYIAEDTSQLVPALRLVEAICRGDAEEHCLIDEDGRWVGVLVNAWGEGGSWMSGDHTRPERRATRRFPSWDLKSSA
;
A
#
# COMPACT_ATOMS: atom_id res chain seq x y z
N MET A 1 -0.89 -11.85 29.39
CA MET A 1 -0.33 -10.62 28.82
C MET A 1 -1.17 -10.35 27.59
N SER A 2 -1.83 -9.21 27.51
CA SER A 2 -2.73 -8.88 26.40
C SER A 2 -1.91 -8.73 25.12
N GLU A 3 -2.15 -9.60 24.14
CA GLU A 3 -1.72 -9.42 22.76
C GLU A 3 -2.43 -8.18 22.21
N GLN A 4 -1.86 -7.01 22.43
CA GLN A 4 -2.24 -5.77 21.74
C GLN A 4 -1.32 -5.67 20.52
N GLY A 5 -1.89 -5.43 19.34
CA GLY A 5 -1.19 -5.39 18.05
C GLY A 5 -1.52 -6.54 17.08
N GLY A 6 -2.66 -7.22 17.25
CA GLY A 6 -3.05 -8.34 16.38
C GLY A 6 -3.67 -7.94 15.04
N TRP A 7 -3.81 -8.91 14.14
CA TRP A 7 -4.45 -8.71 12.83
C TRP A 7 -5.81 -8.00 12.91
N ASP A 8 -6.66 -8.34 13.89
CA ASP A 8 -7.99 -7.75 14.04
C ASP A 8 -7.94 -6.24 14.35
N GLU A 9 -6.99 -5.80 15.19
CA GLU A 9 -6.80 -4.38 15.48
C GLU A 9 -6.28 -3.63 14.25
N PHE A 10 -5.39 -4.26 13.49
CA PHE A 10 -4.92 -3.72 12.21
C PHE A 10 -6.06 -3.61 11.18
N VAL A 11 -6.95 -4.60 11.10
CA VAL A 11 -8.15 -4.56 10.23
C VAL A 11 -9.08 -3.39 10.61
N VAL A 12 -9.30 -3.15 11.91
CA VAL A 12 -10.10 -2.00 12.37
C VAL A 12 -9.47 -0.69 11.90
N ALA A 13 -8.16 -0.53 12.08
CA ALA A 13 -7.46 0.68 11.65
C ALA A 13 -7.50 0.89 10.12
N LEU A 14 -7.44 -0.19 9.33
CA LEU A 14 -7.65 -0.12 7.88
C LEU A 14 -9.07 0.32 7.51
N CYS A 15 -10.08 -0.08 8.29
CA CYS A 15 -11.45 0.36 8.08
C CYS A 15 -11.63 1.85 8.40
N ASP A 16 -11.02 2.34 9.47
CA ASP A 16 -11.01 3.76 9.82
C ASP A 16 -10.34 4.59 8.71
N LEU A 17 -9.20 4.13 8.21
CA LEU A 17 -8.51 4.74 7.08
C LEU A 17 -9.37 4.77 5.81
N ALA A 18 -10.10 3.68 5.52
CA ALA A 18 -11.02 3.63 4.39
C ALA A 18 -12.13 4.68 4.51
N VAL A 19 -12.65 4.92 5.71
CA VAL A 19 -13.65 5.97 5.96
C VAL A 19 -13.05 7.37 5.74
N GLU A 20 -11.80 7.58 6.16
CA GLU A 20 -11.07 8.84 5.96
C GLU A 20 -10.90 9.19 4.48
N TYR A 21 -10.53 8.21 3.65
CA TYR A 21 -10.31 8.38 2.20
C TYR A 21 -11.52 8.04 1.32
N ASP A 22 -12.73 8.13 1.89
CA ASP A 22 -14.00 7.85 1.20
C ASP A 22 -14.01 6.57 0.34
N ALA A 23 -13.40 5.51 0.85
CA ALA A 23 -13.27 4.22 0.17
C ALA A 23 -14.33 3.21 0.63
N ASP A 24 -14.57 2.20 -0.21
CA ASP A 24 -15.32 1.00 0.15
C ASP A 24 -14.38 -0.07 0.72
N THR A 25 -14.86 -0.81 1.71
CA THR A 25 -14.11 -1.90 2.34
C THR A 25 -14.82 -3.24 2.14
N PHE A 26 -14.09 -4.25 1.70
CA PHE A 26 -14.52 -5.64 1.69
C PHE A 26 -13.60 -6.48 2.59
N LEU A 27 -14.19 -7.32 3.43
CA LEU A 27 -13.48 -8.13 4.42
C LEU A 27 -13.69 -9.63 4.14
N HIS A 28 -12.60 -10.38 4.16
CA HIS A 28 -12.57 -11.84 4.17
C HIS A 28 -11.49 -12.29 5.16
N GLU A 29 -11.61 -13.51 5.72
CA GLU A 29 -10.84 -14.02 6.89
C GLU A 29 -9.37 -13.59 7.03
N SER A 30 -8.63 -13.40 5.93
CA SER A 30 -7.22 -12.95 5.93
C SER A 30 -6.93 -11.90 4.85
N LEU A 31 -7.95 -11.17 4.41
CA LEU A 31 -7.88 -10.18 3.35
C LEU A 31 -8.80 -9.00 3.66
N VAL A 32 -8.22 -7.81 3.67
CA VAL A 32 -8.92 -6.54 3.61
C VAL A 32 -8.73 -5.96 2.22
N LEU A 33 -9.83 -5.55 1.60
CA LEU A 33 -9.79 -4.88 0.32
C LEU A 33 -10.38 -3.48 0.42
N LEU A 34 -9.55 -2.49 0.11
CA LEU A 34 -9.94 -1.08 0.04
C LEU A 34 -10.09 -0.68 -1.42
N THR A 35 -11.20 -0.02 -1.76
CA THR A 35 -11.46 0.46 -3.12
C THR A 35 -11.91 1.92 -3.08
N ALA A 36 -11.14 2.82 -3.70
CA ALA A 36 -11.50 4.22 -3.84
C ALA A 36 -12.80 4.36 -4.64
N ARG A 37 -13.70 5.24 -4.19
CA ARG A 37 -14.97 5.51 -4.90
C ARG A 37 -14.83 6.43 -6.10
N SER A 38 -13.78 7.24 -6.15
CA SER A 38 -13.62 8.35 -7.11
C SER A 38 -12.31 8.30 -7.92
N ILE A 39 -11.95 7.12 -8.45
CA ILE A 39 -10.82 6.98 -9.38
C ILE A 39 -11.32 6.70 -10.81
N PRO A 40 -10.65 7.23 -11.86
CA PRO A 40 -11.06 7.00 -13.24
C PRO A 40 -11.30 5.51 -13.56
N PRO A 41 -12.37 5.16 -14.30
CA PRO A 41 -12.68 3.78 -14.66
C PRO A 41 -11.50 3.12 -15.39
N GLY A 42 -11.12 1.91 -14.93
CA GLY A 42 -10.05 1.11 -15.54
C GLY A 42 -8.69 1.24 -14.85
N ASP A 43 -8.55 2.15 -13.89
CA ASP A 43 -7.31 2.27 -13.12
C ASP A 43 -7.32 1.30 -11.92
N LYS A 44 -6.51 0.23 -12.01
CA LYS A 44 -6.32 -0.72 -10.89
C LYS A 44 -5.67 -0.07 -9.65
N SER A 45 -5.16 1.16 -9.77
CA SER A 45 -4.57 1.93 -8.67
C SER A 45 -5.57 2.30 -7.58
N GLY A 46 -6.86 2.29 -7.89
CA GLY A 46 -7.91 2.58 -6.91
C GLY A 46 -8.24 1.41 -5.98
N ARG A 47 -7.47 0.32 -6.01
CA ARG A 47 -7.68 -0.84 -5.17
C ARG A 47 -6.40 -1.20 -4.42
N ILE A 48 -6.50 -1.37 -3.10
CA ILE A 48 -5.43 -1.88 -2.24
C ILE A 48 -5.91 -3.19 -1.61
N ALA A 49 -5.15 -4.26 -1.81
CA ALA A 49 -5.36 -5.53 -1.14
C ALA A 49 -4.34 -5.70 -0.03
N VAL A 50 -4.82 -5.95 1.18
CA VAL A 50 -4.00 -6.18 2.37
C VAL A 50 -4.33 -7.58 2.87
N SER A 51 -3.38 -8.50 2.73
CA SER A 51 -3.55 -9.89 3.16
C SER A 51 -2.62 -10.23 4.31
N ARG A 52 -3.09 -11.09 5.22
CA ARG A 52 -2.24 -11.61 6.29
C ARG A 52 -1.15 -12.49 5.67
N PHE A 53 0.11 -12.15 5.90
CA PHE A 53 1.25 -12.90 5.36
C PHE A 53 1.79 -13.89 6.38
N ASP A 54 1.94 -13.46 7.63
CA ASP A 54 2.28 -14.31 8.77
C ASP A 54 1.60 -13.79 10.06
N ASP A 55 2.17 -14.07 11.23
CA ASP A 55 1.60 -13.64 12.51
C ASP A 55 1.84 -12.16 12.82
N GLU A 56 2.80 -11.52 12.15
CA GLU A 56 3.22 -10.13 12.45
C GLU A 56 3.28 -9.22 11.21
N ALA A 57 3.16 -9.77 10.00
CA ALA A 57 3.34 -9.08 8.74
C ALA A 57 2.15 -9.23 7.77
N ALA A 58 1.89 -8.16 7.03
CA ALA A 58 0.89 -8.10 5.98
C ALA A 58 1.58 -7.96 4.63
N ARG A 59 0.96 -8.58 3.62
CA ARG A 59 1.29 -8.35 2.22
C ARG A 59 0.31 -7.34 1.63
N ILE A 60 0.84 -6.25 1.10
CA ILE A 60 0.12 -5.12 0.51
C ILE A 60 0.35 -5.13 -1.00
N GLU A 61 -0.73 -5.30 -1.75
CA GLU A 61 -0.72 -5.36 -3.20
C GLU A 61 -1.60 -4.24 -3.79
N THR A 62 -1.10 -3.58 -4.84
CA THR A 62 -1.84 -2.57 -5.61
C THR A 62 -1.39 -2.55 -7.07
N GLY A 63 -2.21 -1.96 -7.95
CA GLY A 63 -1.79 -1.63 -9.31
C GLY A 63 -1.36 -2.83 -10.15
N TRP A 64 -0.23 -2.72 -10.83
CA TRP A 64 0.28 -3.76 -11.74
C TRP A 64 1.36 -4.61 -11.09
N CYS A 65 2.33 -3.99 -10.44
CA CYS A 65 3.51 -4.68 -9.91
C CYS A 65 3.84 -4.33 -8.46
N PHE A 66 2.99 -3.53 -7.79
CA PHE A 66 3.21 -3.17 -6.41
C PHE A 66 2.82 -4.32 -5.47
N ASP A 67 3.83 -4.85 -4.78
CA ASP A 67 3.72 -5.97 -3.86
C ASP A 67 4.80 -5.83 -2.79
N ILE A 68 4.40 -5.49 -1.56
CA ILE A 68 5.30 -5.28 -0.43
C ILE A 68 4.78 -6.05 0.79
N VAL A 69 5.69 -6.75 1.47
CA VAL A 69 5.44 -7.34 2.80
C VAL A 69 6.02 -6.41 3.86
N THR A 70 5.24 -6.07 4.88
CA THR A 70 5.67 -5.21 5.98
C THR A 70 4.87 -5.49 7.25
N ASP A 71 5.47 -5.18 8.40
CA ASP A 71 4.93 -5.53 9.71
C ASP A 71 3.67 -4.72 10.05
N TYR A 72 2.64 -5.39 10.58
CA TYR A 72 1.46 -4.76 11.17
C TYR A 72 1.48 -4.77 12.70
N ILE A 73 2.57 -5.22 13.32
CA ILE A 73 2.83 -5.05 14.75
C ILE A 73 3.81 -3.89 14.91
N ALA A 74 3.58 -3.03 15.91
CA ALA A 74 4.52 -1.95 16.24
C ALA A 74 5.30 -2.28 17.51
N GLU A 75 6.61 -2.04 17.47
CA GLU A 75 7.46 -2.02 18.67
C GLU A 75 7.13 -0.82 19.58
N ASP A 76 6.67 0.29 18.99
CA ASP A 76 6.23 1.52 19.68
C ASP A 76 4.75 1.79 19.39
N THR A 77 3.92 1.62 20.41
CA THR A 77 2.46 1.79 20.32
C THR A 77 2.00 3.24 20.17
N SER A 78 2.91 4.22 20.21
CA SER A 78 2.60 5.63 19.97
C SER A 78 2.52 6.01 18.49
N GLN A 79 2.92 5.11 17.58
CA GLN A 79 2.90 5.35 16.14
C GLN A 79 2.01 4.33 15.41
N LEU A 80 1.53 4.72 14.23
CA LEU A 80 0.88 3.78 13.32
C LEU A 80 1.85 2.66 12.93
N VAL A 81 1.33 1.44 12.85
CA VAL A 81 2.11 0.27 12.44
C VAL A 81 2.64 0.44 11.00
N PRO A 82 3.81 -0.13 10.66
CA PRO A 82 4.41 0.05 9.33
C PRO A 82 3.46 -0.24 8.16
N ALA A 83 2.68 -1.32 8.23
CA ALA A 83 1.69 -1.68 7.23
C ALA A 83 0.62 -0.61 7.04
N LEU A 84 0.10 -0.03 8.12
CA LEU A 84 -0.95 1.00 8.03
C LEU A 84 -0.42 2.28 7.40
N ARG A 85 0.80 2.70 7.77
CA ARG A 85 1.46 3.87 7.17
C ARG A 85 1.72 3.69 5.68
N LEU A 86 2.07 2.47 5.26
CA LEU A 86 2.24 2.16 3.83
C LEU A 86 0.91 2.29 3.08
N VAL A 87 -0.19 1.73 3.63
CA VAL A 87 -1.51 1.86 3.00
C VAL A 87 -1.92 3.33 2.91
N GLU A 88 -1.73 4.11 3.98
CA GLU A 88 -2.00 5.55 3.99
C GLU A 88 -1.16 6.31 2.94
N ALA A 89 0.14 6.01 2.81
CA ALA A 89 1.00 6.61 1.79
C ALA A 89 0.48 6.32 0.37
N ILE A 90 0.01 5.09 0.11
CA ILE A 90 -0.61 4.74 -1.17
C ILE A 90 -1.89 5.55 -1.39
N CYS A 91 -2.77 5.65 -0.38
CA CYS A 91 -3.99 6.47 -0.46
C CYS A 91 -3.67 7.95 -0.73
N ARG A 92 -2.56 8.48 -0.22
CA ARG A 92 -2.11 9.87 -0.50
C ARG A 92 -1.52 10.07 -1.90
N GLY A 93 -1.31 9.00 -2.66
CA GLY A 93 -0.60 9.05 -3.94
C GLY A 93 0.91 9.23 -3.78
N ASP A 94 1.44 8.90 -2.60
CA ASP A 94 2.86 8.92 -2.26
C ASP A 94 3.51 7.54 -2.48
N ALA A 95 3.18 6.94 -3.63
CA ALA A 95 3.72 5.67 -4.08
C ALA A 95 3.92 5.67 -5.60
N GLU A 96 4.89 4.89 -6.06
CA GLU A 96 5.24 4.69 -7.46
C GLU A 96 5.60 3.22 -7.73
N GLU A 97 5.21 2.74 -8.90
CA GLU A 97 5.70 1.50 -9.50
C GLU A 97 6.48 1.81 -10.77
N HIS A 98 7.59 1.10 -10.98
CA HIS A 98 8.48 1.29 -12.12
C HIS A 98 8.68 -0.03 -12.85
N CYS A 99 8.52 0.01 -14.16
CA CYS A 99 8.94 -1.05 -15.06
C CYS A 99 10.35 -0.73 -15.57
N LEU A 100 11.28 -1.66 -15.38
CA LEU A 100 12.65 -1.57 -15.87
C LEU A 100 12.72 -2.09 -17.31
N ILE A 101 13.25 -1.26 -18.20
CA ILE A 101 13.32 -1.53 -19.63
C ILE A 101 14.78 -1.46 -20.08
N ASP A 102 15.27 -2.57 -20.63
CA ASP A 102 16.63 -2.64 -21.18
C ASP A 102 16.78 -1.84 -22.49
N GLU A 103 17.99 -1.83 -23.05
CA GLU A 103 18.31 -1.11 -24.28
C GLU A 103 17.55 -1.65 -25.51
N ASP A 104 17.17 -2.94 -25.49
CA ASP A 104 16.39 -3.60 -26.54
C ASP A 104 14.88 -3.31 -26.42
N GLY A 105 14.45 -2.58 -25.39
CA GLY A 105 13.05 -2.29 -25.13
C GLY A 105 12.29 -3.43 -24.42
N ARG A 106 13.00 -4.41 -23.86
CA ARG A 106 12.39 -5.52 -23.11
C ARG A 106 12.18 -5.15 -21.65
N TRP A 107 11.09 -5.64 -21.09
CA TRP A 107 10.85 -5.58 -19.65
C TRP A 107 11.79 -6.56 -18.92
N VAL A 108 12.57 -6.05 -17.97
CA VAL A 108 13.61 -6.82 -17.25
C VAL A 108 13.50 -6.75 -15.73
N GLY A 109 12.53 -6.01 -15.19
CA GLY A 109 12.35 -5.96 -13.74
C GLY A 109 11.35 -4.91 -13.28
N VAL A 110 11.12 -4.89 -11.97
CA VAL A 110 10.21 -3.96 -11.29
C VAL A 110 10.95 -3.28 -10.16
N LEU A 111 10.68 -1.99 -9.98
CA LEU A 111 10.97 -1.29 -8.73
C LEU A 111 9.67 -0.73 -8.18
N VAL A 112 9.57 -0.70 -6.85
CA VAL A 112 8.47 -0.03 -6.17
C VAL A 112 9.04 0.89 -5.11
N ASN A 113 8.37 2.02 -4.91
CA ASN A 113 8.70 2.99 -3.90
C ASN A 113 7.42 3.56 -3.29
N ALA A 114 7.37 3.69 -1.98
CA ALA A 114 6.37 4.47 -1.28
C ALA A 114 7.03 5.28 -0.17
N TRP A 115 6.50 6.46 0.13
CA TRP A 115 7.07 7.36 1.11
C TRP A 115 5.96 7.99 1.95
N GLY A 116 6.26 8.29 3.21
CA GLY A 116 5.28 8.89 4.10
C GLY A 116 5.91 9.35 5.40
N GLU A 117 5.06 9.78 6.31
CA GLU A 117 5.51 10.13 7.65
C GLU A 117 6.05 8.88 8.35
N GLY A 118 7.28 8.97 8.86
CA GLY A 118 7.92 7.87 9.58
C GLY A 118 8.69 6.86 8.72
N GLY A 119 8.76 7.01 7.38
CA GLY A 119 9.66 6.17 6.59
C GLY A 119 9.41 6.12 5.08
N SER A 120 10.15 5.22 4.44
CA SER A 120 10.02 4.87 3.02
C SER A 120 10.09 3.36 2.83
N TRP A 121 9.30 2.83 1.91
CA TRP A 121 9.28 1.42 1.53
C TRP A 121 9.80 1.29 0.12
N MET A 122 10.79 0.42 -0.08
CA MET A 122 11.41 0.18 -1.37
C MET A 122 11.56 -1.31 -1.60
N SER A 123 11.26 -1.77 -2.82
CA SER A 123 11.59 -3.13 -3.26
C SER A 123 12.15 -3.09 -4.70
N GLY A 124 13.00 -4.07 -5.00
CA GLY A 124 13.81 -4.13 -6.21
C GLY A 124 15.15 -3.39 -6.11
N ASP A 125 15.93 -3.44 -7.19
CA ASP A 125 17.27 -2.85 -7.27
C ASP A 125 17.25 -1.44 -7.89
N HIS A 126 17.20 -0.44 -7.01
CA HIS A 126 17.14 0.98 -7.40
C HIS A 126 18.44 1.54 -7.98
N THR A 127 19.53 0.77 -7.94
CA THR A 127 20.85 1.20 -8.41
C THR A 127 21.09 0.88 -9.88
N ARG A 128 20.22 0.06 -10.49
CA ARG A 128 20.45 -0.38 -11.86
C ARG A 128 20.25 0.74 -12.90
N PRO A 129 21.02 0.70 -14.00
CA PRO A 129 21.03 1.75 -15.01
C PRO A 129 19.91 1.64 -16.05
N GLU A 130 19.02 0.62 -16.00
CA GLU A 130 17.98 0.48 -17.03
C GLU A 130 17.00 1.66 -17.04
N ARG A 131 16.38 1.87 -18.20
CA ARG A 131 15.35 2.90 -18.37
C ARG A 131 14.14 2.54 -17.52
N ARG A 132 13.45 3.55 -17.01
CA ARG A 132 12.31 3.38 -16.12
C ARG A 132 11.05 3.94 -16.77
N ALA A 133 10.03 3.11 -16.90
CA ALA A 133 8.66 3.57 -17.11
C ALA A 133 7.98 3.65 -15.75
N THR A 134 7.77 4.87 -15.25
CA THR A 134 7.20 5.13 -13.93
C THR A 134 5.71 5.37 -14.03
N ARG A 135 4.96 4.78 -13.10
CA ARG A 135 3.56 5.11 -12.83
C ARG A 135 3.43 5.49 -11.37
N ARG A 136 2.92 6.70 -11.13
CA ARG A 136 2.57 7.18 -9.80
C ARG A 136 1.12 6.81 -9.47
N PHE A 137 0.88 6.39 -8.23
CA PHE A 137 -0.46 6.13 -7.74
C PHE A 137 -1.21 7.46 -7.58
N PRO A 138 -2.47 7.57 -8.00
CA PRO A 138 -3.27 8.75 -7.78
C PRO A 138 -3.62 8.86 -6.29
N SER A 139 -3.73 10.10 -5.80
CA SER A 139 -4.30 10.36 -4.47
C SER A 139 -5.79 10.02 -4.47
N TRP A 140 -6.25 9.45 -3.37
CA TRP A 140 -7.66 9.20 -3.10
C TRP A 140 -8.27 10.47 -2.48
N ASP A 141 -9.57 10.66 -2.69
CA ASP A 141 -10.27 11.82 -2.13
C ASP A 141 -10.41 11.65 -0.62
N LEU A 142 -10.01 12.67 0.14
CA LEU A 142 -10.38 12.74 1.55
C LEU A 142 -11.88 13.01 1.65
N LYS A 143 -12.53 12.32 2.59
CA LYS A 143 -13.91 12.62 2.93
C LYS A 143 -13.98 14.06 3.43
N SER A 144 -14.63 14.92 2.64
CA SER A 144 -14.90 16.29 3.05
C SER A 144 -15.83 16.24 4.26
N SER A 145 -15.38 16.75 5.41
CA SER A 145 -16.24 16.95 6.56
C SER A 145 -17.30 18.01 6.21
N ALA A 146 -18.50 17.55 5.89
CA ALA A 146 -19.69 18.38 5.70
C ALA A 146 -20.29 18.79 7.05
#